data_AF-A0A0S8J4R1-F1
#
_entry.id   AF-A0A0S8J4R1-F1
#
_cell.length_a   1.000
_cell.length_b   1.000
_cell.length_c   1.000
_cell.angle_alpha   90.00
_cell.angle_beta   90.00
_cell.angle_gamma   90.00
#
_symmetry.space_group_name_H-M   'P 1'
#
loop_
_entity.id
_entity.type
_entity.pdbx_description
1 polymer ?
#
loop_
_entity_poly.entity_id
_entity_poly.type
_entity_poly.pdbx_seq_one_letter_code
_entity_poly.pdbx_strand_id
1 'polypeptide(L)'
;MNEAHGSDFVSGIVTSIISMIILGIVFFVIGLFLVKLLWAWTIPDLFPVAVQRGFMAGEISWLTALKIAIFVGLLGGVAGARRGRKE
;
A
#
# COMPACT_ATOMS: atom_id res chain seq x y z
N MET A 1 33.64 -28.47 9.29
CA MET A 1 32.43 -28.79 8.50
C MET A 1 31.15 -28.11 9.01
N ASN A 2 31.12 -27.37 10.13
CA ASN A 2 29.90 -26.75 10.66
C ASN A 2 29.58 -25.34 10.11
N GLU A 3 30.54 -24.68 9.46
CA GLU A 3 30.39 -23.29 8.96
C GLU A 3 29.41 -23.19 7.77
N ALA A 4 29.45 -24.17 6.85
CA ALA A 4 28.67 -24.13 5.61
C ALA A 4 27.15 -24.26 5.85
N HIS A 5 26.73 -25.02 6.86
CA HIS A 5 25.31 -25.21 7.12
C HIS A 5 24.64 -23.99 7.79
N GLY A 6 25.42 -23.20 8.54
CA GLY A 6 24.94 -21.98 9.16
C GLY A 6 24.69 -20.86 8.15
N SER A 7 25.55 -20.72 7.13
CA SER A 7 25.41 -19.68 6.10
C SER A 7 24.20 -19.89 5.18
N ASP A 8 23.87 -21.14 4.86
CA ASP A 8 22.72 -21.47 4.00
C ASP A 8 21.40 -21.14 4.70
N PHE A 9 21.32 -21.38 6.00
CA PHE A 9 20.17 -21.03 6.84
C PHE A 9 19.98 -19.51 6.94
N VAL A 10 21.06 -18.77 7.20
CA VAL A 10 21.02 -17.30 7.27
C VAL A 10 20.63 -16.70 5.91
N SER A 11 21.19 -17.23 4.81
CA SER A 11 20.85 -16.81 3.45
C SER A 11 19.36 -17.01 3.15
N GLY A 12 18.79 -18.16 3.55
CA GLY A 12 17.36 -18.46 3.39
C GLY A 12 16.44 -17.51 4.17
N ILE A 13 16.80 -17.17 5.41
CA ILE A 13 16.04 -16.18 6.20
C ILE A 13 16.11 -14.80 5.55
N VAL A 14 17.32 -14.37 5.14
CA VAL A 14 17.54 -13.07 4.53
C VAL A 14 16.73 -12.94 3.23
N THR A 15 16.74 -13.97 2.37
CA THR A 15 15.92 -13.95 1.14
C THR A 15 14.43 -13.88 1.44
N SER A 16 13.94 -14.63 2.43
CA SER A 16 12.53 -14.59 2.84
C SER A 16 12.08 -13.20 3.30
N ILE A 17 12.87 -12.56 4.17
CA ILE A 17 12.59 -11.20 4.65
C ILE A 17 12.58 -10.21 3.50
N ILE A 18 13.57 -10.27 2.60
CA ILE A 18 13.66 -9.39 1.43
C ILE A 18 12.42 -9.57 0.54
N SER A 19 12.02 -10.80 0.24
CA SER A 19 10.82 -11.07 -0.57
C SER A 19 9.56 -10.47 0.06
N MET A 20 9.41 -10.58 1.38
CA MET A 20 8.25 -10.05 2.10
C MET A 20 8.21 -8.50 2.08
N ILE A 21 9.37 -7.86 2.21
CA ILE A 21 9.50 -6.39 2.09
C ILE A 21 9.17 -5.93 0.67
N ILE A 22 9.73 -6.60 -0.34
CA ILE A 22 9.46 -6.27 -1.77
C ILE A 22 7.96 -6.38 -2.05
N LEU A 23 7.32 -7.47 -1.60
CA LEU A 23 5.88 -7.66 -1.78
C LEU A 23 5.08 -6.52 -1.13
N GLY A 24 5.44 -6.13 0.10
CA GLY A 24 4.81 -5.01 0.81
C GLY A 24 4.94 -3.69 0.07
N ILE A 25 6.13 -3.38 -0.47
CA ILE A 25 6.37 -2.17 -1.27
C ILE A 25 5.52 -2.20 -2.55
N VAL A 26 5.48 -3.33 -3.25
CA VAL A 26 4.67 -3.48 -4.47
C VAL A 26 3.19 -3.24 -4.19
N PHE A 27 2.64 -3.85 -3.13
CA PHE A 27 1.24 -3.60 -2.73
C PHE A 27 0.99 -2.14 -2.38
N PHE A 28 1.93 -1.50 -1.68
CA PHE A 28 1.81 -0.09 -1.32
C PHE A 28 1.80 0.82 -2.57
N VAL A 29 2.72 0.60 -3.51
CA VAL A 29 2.79 1.38 -4.76
C VAL A 29 1.53 1.16 -5.61
N ILE A 30 1.08 -0.09 -5.75
CA ILE A 30 -0.16 -0.41 -6.46
C ILE A 30 -1.36 0.26 -5.79
N GLY A 31 -1.45 0.22 -4.46
CA GLY A 31 -2.50 0.89 -3.69
C GLY A 31 -2.51 2.40 -3.90
N LEU A 32 -1.34 3.05 -3.88
CA LEU A 32 -1.22 4.48 -4.15
C LEU A 32 -1.68 4.82 -5.57
N PHE A 33 -1.28 4.01 -6.55
CA PHE A 33 -1.68 4.20 -7.94
C PHE A 33 -3.18 3.99 -8.16
N LEU A 34 -3.76 2.96 -7.55
CA LEU A 34 -5.20 2.70 -7.53
C LEU A 34 -5.96 3.87 -6.90
N VAL A 35 -5.53 4.37 -5.74
CA VAL A 35 -6.15 5.53 -5.09
C VAL A 35 -6.11 6.74 -6.03
N LYS A 36 -4.99 7.01 -6.67
CA LYS A 36 -4.85 8.15 -7.58
C LYS A 36 -5.72 8.00 -8.84
N LEU A 37 -5.76 6.81 -9.44
CA LEU A 37 -6.60 6.51 -10.60
C LEU A 37 -8.09 6.56 -10.27
N LEU A 38 -8.51 5.89 -9.19
CA LEU A 38 -9.89 5.96 -8.73
C LEU A 38 -10.24 7.40 -8.40
N TRP A 39 -9.40 8.19 -7.75
CA TRP A 39 -9.79 9.55 -7.43
C TRP A 39 -9.96 10.43 -8.67
N ALA A 40 -9.05 10.34 -9.63
CA ALA A 40 -9.15 11.08 -10.89
C ALA A 40 -10.40 10.70 -11.70
N TRP A 41 -10.97 9.51 -11.49
CA TRP A 41 -12.16 9.05 -12.19
C TRP A 41 -13.45 9.20 -11.37
N THR A 42 -13.49 8.67 -10.15
CA THR A 42 -14.68 8.61 -9.30
C THR A 42 -15.08 9.98 -8.74
N ILE A 43 -14.12 10.86 -8.39
CA ILE A 43 -14.44 12.15 -7.73
C ILE A 43 -15.06 13.15 -8.70
N PRO A 44 -14.55 13.33 -9.94
CA PRO A 44 -15.21 14.17 -10.92
C PRO A 44 -16.61 13.68 -11.28
N ASP A 45 -16.83 12.36 -11.27
CA ASP A 45 -18.13 11.74 -11.62
C ASP A 45 -19.15 11.81 -10.47
N LEU A 46 -18.71 11.62 -9.22
CA LEU A 46 -19.57 11.75 -8.03
C LEU A 46 -19.94 13.20 -7.71
N PHE A 47 -19.01 14.15 -7.92
CA PHE A 47 -19.21 15.54 -7.54
C PHE A 47 -18.79 16.53 -8.63
N PRO A 48 -19.40 16.47 -9.83
CA PRO A 48 -19.02 17.33 -10.96
C PRO A 48 -19.19 18.82 -10.66
N VAL A 49 -20.24 19.20 -9.94
CA VAL A 49 -20.55 20.60 -9.60
C VAL A 49 -19.64 21.14 -8.49
N ALA A 50 -19.21 20.30 -7.54
CA ALA A 50 -18.32 20.71 -6.45
C ALA A 50 -16.87 20.91 -6.94
N VAL A 51 -16.44 20.11 -7.93
CA VAL A 51 -15.16 20.28 -8.61
C VAL A 51 -15.14 21.56 -9.44
N GLN A 52 -16.20 21.84 -10.22
CA GLN A 52 -16.30 23.07 -11.02
C GLN A 52 -16.26 24.36 -10.18
N ARG A 53 -16.82 24.31 -8.96
CA ARG A 53 -16.87 25.45 -8.03
C ARG A 53 -15.59 25.60 -7.20
N GLY A 54 -14.61 24.71 -7.36
CA GLY A 54 -13.35 24.74 -6.60
C GLY A 54 -13.46 24.29 -5.14
N PHE A 55 -14.61 23.75 -4.72
CA PHE A 55 -14.81 23.23 -3.36
C PHE A 55 -14.22 21.83 -3.17
N MET A 56 -13.94 21.13 -4.27
CA MET A 56 -13.20 19.87 -4.28
C MET A 56 -12.07 19.93 -5.30
N ALA A 57 -10.90 19.47 -4.89
CA ALA A 57 -9.77 19.30 -5.79
C ALA A 57 -10.06 18.12 -6.74
N GLY A 58 -10.35 18.45 -8.00
CA GLY A 58 -10.54 17.44 -9.06
C GLY A 58 -9.32 16.57 -9.28
N GLU A 59 -8.13 17.10 -8.95
CA GLU A 59 -6.89 16.34 -8.89
C GLU A 59 -6.32 16.37 -7.48
N ILE A 60 -5.91 15.22 -6.95
CA ILE A 60 -5.21 15.19 -5.68
C ILE A 60 -3.72 15.46 -5.87
N SER A 61 -3.18 16.30 -4.98
CA SER A 61 -1.73 16.39 -4.75
C SER A 61 -1.14 15.02 -4.44
N TRP A 62 0.08 14.79 -4.91
CA TRP A 62 0.88 13.58 -4.62
C TRP A 62 0.98 13.30 -3.12
N LEU A 63 1.09 14.36 -2.31
CA LEU A 63 1.22 14.27 -0.86
C LEU A 63 -0.09 13.83 -0.19
N THR A 64 -1.23 14.22 -0.75
CA THR A 64 -2.54 13.78 -0.28
C THR A 64 -2.82 12.33 -0.67
N ALA A 65 -2.45 11.92 -1.89
CA ALA A 65 -2.53 10.52 -2.31
C ALA A 65 -1.68 9.61 -1.41
N LEU A 66 -0.47 10.07 -1.04
CA LEU A 66 0.39 9.36 -0.09
C LEU A 66 -0.27 9.19 1.29
N LYS A 67 -0.88 10.25 1.83
CA LYS A 67 -1.61 10.17 3.12
C LYS A 67 -2.73 9.13 3.07
N ILE A 68 -3.52 9.12 2.01
CA ILE A 68 -4.60 8.13 1.84
C ILE A 68 -4.03 6.72 1.72
N ALA A 69 -2.97 6.51 0.93
CA ALA A 69 -2.33 5.21 0.80
C ALA A 69 -1.79 4.68 2.13
N ILE A 70 -1.21 5.55 2.97
CA ILE A 70 -0.77 5.18 4.32
C ILE A 70 -1.97 4.77 5.18
N PHE A 71 -3.07 5.54 5.18
CA PHE A 71 -4.27 5.20 5.94
C PHE A 71 -4.88 3.88 5.49
N VAL A 72 -5.00 3.65 4.18
CA VAL A 72 -5.52 2.40 3.62
C VAL A 72 -4.59 1.23 3.93
N GLY A 73 -3.28 1.41 3.80
CA GLY A 73 -2.27 0.42 4.15
C GLY A 73 -2.32 0.05 5.64
N LEU A 74 -2.48 1.04 6.52
CA LEU A 74 -2.62 0.83 7.96
C LEU A 74 -3.91 0.06 8.28
N LEU A 75 -5.05 0.44 7.69
CA LEU A 75 -6.32 -0.25 7.88
C LEU A 75 -6.28 -1.68 7.35
N GLY A 76 -5.69 -1.89 6.16
CA GLY A 76 -5.46 -3.21 5.58
C GLY A 76 -4.56 -4.07 6.47
N GLY A 77 -3.47 -3.49 6.99
CA GLY A 77 -2.58 -4.15 7.95
C GLY A 77 -3.30 -4.54 9.24
N VAL A 78 -4.09 -3.64 9.83
CA VAL A 78 -4.88 -3.92 11.04
C VAL A 78 -5.96 -4.96 10.78
N ALA A 79 -6.63 -4.93 9.63
CA ALA A 79 -7.64 -5.92 9.25
C ALA A 79 -7.01 -7.30 9.02
N GLY A 80 -5.86 -7.36 8.33
CA GLY A 80 -5.07 -8.58 8.12
C GLY A 80 -4.56 -9.18 9.42
N ALA A 81 -4.05 -8.34 10.34
CA ALA A 81 -3.56 -8.78 11.65
C ALA A 81 -4.66 -9.43 12.53
N ARG A 82 -5.93 -9.04 12.36
CA ARG A 82 -7.05 -9.72 13.05
C ARG A 82 -7.39 -11.07 12.43
N ARG A 83 -7.12 -11.28 11.14
CA ARG A 83 -7.45 -12.53 10.45
C ARG A 83 -6.47 -13.65 10.78
N GLY A 84 -5.19 -13.33 10.97
CA GLY A 84 -4.17 -14.30 11.41
C GLY A 84 -4.28 -14.75 12.88
N ARG A 85 -5.26 -14.23 13.65
CA ARG A 85 -5.47 -14.61 15.07
C ARG A 85 -6.61 -15.60 15.28
N LYS A 86 -7.22 -16.07 14.19
CA LYS A 86 -8.35 -17.02 14.18
C LYS A 86 -7.98 -18.41 13.65
N GLU A 87 -6.71 -18.64 13.36
CA GLU A 87 -6.13 -19.96 13.09
C GLU A 87 -5.18 -20.32 14.23
#